data_AF-A0ABD0QUK0-F1
#
_entry.id   AF-A0ABD0QUK0-F1
#
_cell.length_a   1.000
_cell.length_b   1.000
_cell.length_c   1.000
_cell.angle_alpha   90.00
_cell.angle_beta   90.00
_cell.angle_gamma   90.00
#
_symmetry.space_group_name_H-M   'P 1'
#
loop_
_entity.id
_entity.type
_entity.pdbx_description
1 polymer ?
#
loop_
_entity_poly.entity_id
_entity_poly.type
_entity_poly.pdbx_seq_one_letter_code
_entity_poly.pdbx_strand_id
1 'polypeptide(L)'
;ICQSVAQWECLQCYEDVDITPGQLKQYCNTCNTQVHTHKKRQTHRPVEVRVPRGCWEGPVHGARQLMDLFAVTCIETSHYVSFVKHGPQPTDWLFFDSMADRE
;
A
#
# COMPACT_ATOMS: atom_id res chain seq x y z
N ILE A 1 13.74 6.05 3.17
CA ILE A 1 15.05 6.50 3.71
C ILE A 1 15.44 7.86 3.12
N CYS A 2 15.93 7.94 1.88
CA CYS A 2 16.37 9.19 1.26
C CYS A 2 15.29 9.94 0.43
N GLN A 3 14.07 9.41 0.35
CA GLN A 3 12.95 9.92 -0.46
C GLN A 3 13.18 9.95 -1.99
N SER A 4 14.32 9.43 -2.48
CA SER A 4 14.54 9.19 -3.90
C SER A 4 13.61 8.08 -4.44
N VAL A 5 13.43 8.05 -5.76
CA VAL A 5 12.63 7.02 -6.45
C VAL A 5 13.12 5.62 -6.07
N ALA A 6 12.20 4.78 -5.60
CA ALA A 6 12.51 3.39 -5.33
C ALA A 6 12.68 2.61 -6.63
N GLN A 7 13.77 1.87 -6.71
CA GLN A 7 14.10 0.98 -7.83
C GLN A 7 14.14 -0.48 -7.37
N TRP A 8 14.28 -0.70 -6.06
CA TRP A 8 14.41 -2.01 -5.44
C TRP A 8 13.41 -2.16 -4.30
N GLU A 9 12.87 -3.35 -4.14
CA GLU A 9 12.08 -3.76 -2.99
C GLU A 9 12.62 -5.06 -2.39
N CYS A 10 12.48 -5.21 -1.08
CA CYS A 10 12.96 -6.39 -0.38
C CYS A 10 11.90 -6.90 0.60
N LEU A 11 11.24 -8.01 0.25
CA LEU A 11 10.23 -8.64 1.10
C LEU A 11 10.82 -9.13 2.43
N GLN A 12 12.05 -9.65 2.43
CA GLN A 12 12.72 -10.14 3.65
C GLN A 12 13.03 -9.01 4.64
N CYS A 13 13.21 -7.77 4.17
CA CYS A 13 13.33 -6.63 5.08
C CYS A 13 12.01 -6.30 5.78
N TYR A 14 10.84 -6.76 5.31
CA TYR A 14 9.55 -6.36 5.84
C TYR A 14 9.37 -6.71 7.32
N GLU A 15 9.87 -7.87 7.72
CA GLU A 15 9.87 -8.36 9.11
C GLU A 15 10.88 -7.63 10.01
N ASP A 16 11.77 -6.84 9.42
CA ASP A 16 12.81 -6.13 10.13
C ASP A 16 12.26 -4.86 10.81
N VAL A 17 12.09 -4.95 12.13
CA VAL A 17 11.59 -3.85 12.97
C VAL A 17 12.62 -2.73 13.17
N ASP A 18 13.91 -2.97 12.88
CA ASP A 18 14.97 -1.97 13.06
C ASP A 18 14.92 -0.89 11.95
N ILE A 19 14.23 -1.14 10.84
CA ILE A 19 14.12 -0.20 9.71
C ILE A 19 12.65 0.07 9.41
N THR A 20 12.16 1.26 9.77
CA THR A 20 10.80 1.76 9.46
C THR A 20 9.70 0.68 9.62
N PRO A 21 9.45 0.19 10.85
CA PRO A 21 8.53 -0.91 11.11
C PRO A 21 7.13 -0.70 10.50
N GLY A 22 6.52 -1.77 10.00
CA GLY A 22 5.18 -1.75 9.40
C GLY A 22 5.07 -1.09 8.02
N GLN A 23 6.18 -0.62 7.45
CA GLN A 23 6.20 -0.04 6.11
C GLN A 23 6.86 -0.98 5.10
N LEU A 24 6.38 -0.95 3.86
CA LEU A 24 7.01 -1.61 2.72
C LEU A 24 8.46 -1.13 2.57
N LYS A 25 9.35 -2.06 2.24
CA LYS A 25 10.79 -1.84 2.24
C LYS A 25 11.30 -1.64 0.84
N GLN A 26 11.30 -0.38 0.44
CA GLN A 26 11.65 0.07 -0.90
C GLN A 26 12.80 1.07 -0.86
N TYR A 27 13.71 0.95 -1.81
CA TYR A 27 15.00 1.64 -1.80
C TYR A 27 15.37 2.13 -3.20
N CYS A 28 16.05 3.26 -3.28
CA CYS A 28 16.85 3.58 -4.47
C CYS A 28 18.08 2.66 -4.53
N ASN A 29 18.81 2.65 -5.65
CA ASN A 29 20.00 1.81 -5.81
C ASN A 29 21.02 1.96 -4.65
N THR A 30 21.36 3.20 -4.28
CA THR A 30 22.35 3.47 -3.22
C THR A 30 21.89 2.99 -1.84
N CYS A 31 20.64 3.28 -1.46
CA CYS A 31 20.10 2.82 -0.19
C CYS A 31 19.96 1.30 -0.15
N ASN A 32 19.64 0.67 -1.27
CA ASN A 32 19.55 -0.78 -1.37
C ASN A 32 20.90 -1.42 -1.01
N THR A 33 21.99 -0.96 -1.61
CA THR A 33 23.33 -1.46 -1.28
C THR A 33 23.66 -1.22 0.19
N GLN A 34 23.44 -0.01 0.72
CA GLN A 34 23.79 0.33 2.10
C GLN A 34 23.00 -0.46 3.15
N VAL A 35 21.72 -0.72 2.93
CA VAL A 35 20.89 -1.49 3.87
C VAL A 35 21.32 -2.95 3.92
N HIS A 36 21.70 -3.51 2.78
CA HIS A 36 22.05 -4.92 2.62
C HIS A 36 23.54 -5.24 2.86
N THR A 37 24.38 -4.25 3.17
CA THR A 37 25.73 -4.52 3.73
C THR A 37 25.67 -4.93 5.20
N HIS A 38 24.56 -4.65 5.89
CA HIS A 38 24.38 -5.02 7.29
C HIS A 38 24.28 -6.54 7.43
N LYS A 39 25.00 -7.12 8.41
CA LYS A 39 25.10 -8.59 8.63
C LYS A 39 23.74 -9.28 8.70
N LYS A 40 22.74 -8.67 9.35
CA LYS A 40 21.37 -9.23 9.45
C LYS A 40 20.65 -9.35 8.09
N ARG A 41 21.05 -8.54 7.10
CA ARG A 41 20.33 -8.32 5.83
C ARG A 41 21.13 -8.74 4.60
N GLN A 42 22.38 -9.18 4.77
CA GLN A 42 23.28 -9.54 3.66
C GLN A 42 22.79 -10.73 2.84
N THR A 43 21.98 -11.61 3.45
CA THR A 43 21.37 -12.77 2.78
C THR A 43 20.05 -12.45 2.10
N HIS A 44 19.54 -11.23 2.25
CA HIS A 44 18.30 -10.84 1.61
C HIS A 44 18.47 -10.73 0.10
N ARG A 45 17.39 -10.97 -0.64
CA ARG A 45 17.36 -10.89 -2.10
C ARG A 45 16.37 -9.81 -2.54
N PRO A 46 16.83 -8.54 -2.67
CA PRO A 46 16.01 -7.48 -3.25
C PRO A 46 15.68 -7.80 -4.71
N VAL A 47 14.50 -7.35 -5.14
CA VAL A 47 14.04 -7.43 -6.52
C VAL A 47 13.78 -6.03 -7.08
N GLU A 48 13.93 -5.87 -8.39
CA GLU A 48 13.63 -4.59 -9.03
C GLU A 48 12.13 -4.31 -8.99
N VAL A 49 11.78 -3.09 -8.58
CA VAL A 49 10.40 -2.62 -8.63
C VAL A 49 10.03 -2.34 -10.07
N ARG A 50 8.84 -2.79 -10.49
CA ARG A 50 8.29 -2.42 -11.79
C ARG A 50 7.96 -0.92 -11.81
N VAL A 51 8.89 -0.12 -12.32
CA VAL A 51 8.64 1.29 -12.60
C VAL A 51 7.80 1.39 -13.89
N PRO A 52 6.62 2.03 -13.86
CA PRO A 52 5.84 2.23 -15.08
C PRO A 52 6.66 3.02 -16.11
N ARG A 53 6.55 2.70 -17.41
CA ARG A 53 7.30 3.39 -18.46
C ARG A 53 6.92 4.88 -18.51
N GLY A 54 7.90 5.78 -18.40
CA GLY A 54 7.72 7.23 -18.44
C GLY A 54 8.94 7.99 -17.92
N CYS A 55 9.05 9.28 -18.26
CA CYS A 55 10.07 10.16 -17.69
C CYS A 55 9.59 10.61 -16.30
N TRP A 56 10.05 9.92 -15.25
CA TRP A 56 9.80 10.31 -13.86
C TRP A 56 10.96 11.19 -13.36
N GLU A 57 11.28 12.25 -14.11
CA GLU A 57 12.26 13.25 -13.69
C GLU A 57 11.60 14.25 -12.75
N GLY A 58 11.87 14.10 -11.44
CA GLY A 58 11.44 15.03 -10.41
C GLY A 58 11.03 14.36 -9.10
N PRO A 59 10.79 15.14 -8.02
CA PRO A 59 10.24 14.61 -6.78
C PRO A 59 8.89 13.93 -7.05
N VAL A 60 8.80 12.63 -6.80
CA VAL A 60 7.61 11.77 -7.00
C VAL A 60 6.42 12.16 -6.10
N HIS A 61 6.55 13.26 -5.34
CA HIS A 61 5.50 13.81 -4.50
C HIS A 61 4.18 14.08 -5.25
N GLY A 62 4.22 14.29 -6.57
CA GLY A 62 3.03 14.47 -7.42
C GLY A 62 2.38 13.19 -7.95
N ALA A 63 3.01 12.01 -7.80
CA ALA A 63 2.51 10.75 -8.36
C ALA A 63 1.75 9.88 -7.34
N ARG A 64 1.76 10.26 -6.05
CA ARG A 64 1.01 9.50 -5.03
C ARG A 64 -0.48 9.74 -5.21
N GLN A 65 -1.15 8.75 -5.78
CA GLN A 65 -2.61 8.72 -5.83
C GLN A 65 -3.12 8.12 -4.52
N LEU A 66 -3.89 8.92 -3.78
CA LEU A 66 -4.69 8.42 -2.66
C LEU A 66 -6.02 7.94 -3.22
N MET A 67 -6.42 6.73 -2.84
CA MET A 67 -7.73 6.18 -3.18
C MET A 67 -8.62 6.28 -1.96
N ASP A 68 -9.87 6.68 -2.17
CA ASP A 68 -10.87 6.75 -1.10
C ASP A 68 -11.70 5.46 -1.08
N LEU A 69 -11.83 4.88 0.12
CA LEU A 69 -12.79 3.81 0.36
C LEU A 69 -14.21 4.37 0.20
N PHE A 70 -14.95 3.85 -0.78
CA PHE A 70 -16.31 4.33 -1.08
C PHE A 70 -17.39 3.26 -0.86
N ALA A 71 -17.03 1.99 -0.74
CA ALA A 71 -17.97 0.91 -0.48
C ALA A 71 -17.31 -0.23 0.30
N VAL A 72 -18.06 -0.86 1.20
CA VAL A 72 -17.68 -2.09 1.91
C VAL A 72 -18.80 -3.10 1.75
N THR A 73 -18.54 -4.20 1.07
CA THR A 73 -19.46 -5.34 0.99
C THR A 73 -19.19 -6.27 2.14
N CYS A 74 -20.21 -6.50 2.97
CA CYS A 74 -20.17 -7.41 4.11
C CYS A 74 -20.99 -8.66 3.82
N ILE A 75 -20.66 -9.76 4.50
CA ILE A 75 -21.41 -11.01 4.45
C ILE A 75 -21.67 -11.52 5.85
N GLU A 76 -22.92 -11.89 6.13
CA GLU A 76 -23.31 -12.65 7.30
C GLU A 76 -23.90 -13.98 6.84
N THR A 77 -23.18 -15.08 7.05
CA THR A 77 -23.49 -16.40 6.49
C THR A 77 -23.57 -16.41 4.96
N SER A 78 -24.77 -16.39 4.37
CA SER A 78 -25.03 -16.27 2.92
C SER A 78 -25.64 -14.92 2.52
N HIS A 79 -25.85 -14.03 3.49
CA HIS A 79 -26.53 -12.76 3.31
C HIS A 79 -25.53 -11.63 3.06
N TYR A 80 -25.59 -11.01 1.88
CA TYR A 80 -24.72 -9.89 1.52
C TYR A 80 -25.39 -8.55 1.79
N VAL A 81 -24.68 -7.66 2.47
CA VAL A 81 -25.07 -6.27 2.72
C VAL A 81 -23.92 -5.35 2.30
N SER A 82 -24.17 -4.06 2.13
CA SER A 82 -23.13 -3.10 1.75
C SER A 82 -23.25 -1.79 2.51
N PHE A 83 -22.11 -1.21 2.89
CA PHE A 83 -22.01 0.16 3.36
C PHE A 83 -21.43 1.00 2.23
N VAL A 84 -22.13 2.04 1.78
CA VAL A 84 -21.73 2.86 0.63
C VAL A 84 -21.61 4.32 1.05
N LYS A 85 -20.51 4.97 0.66
CA LYS A 85 -20.26 6.39 0.89
C LYS A 85 -21.14 7.21 -0.06
N HIS A 86 -21.93 8.14 0.48
CA HIS A 86 -22.87 8.97 -0.29
C HIS A 86 -22.55 10.47 -0.26
N GLY A 87 -21.50 10.86 0.48
CA GLY A 87 -21.11 12.25 0.65
C GLY A 87 -19.64 12.38 1.07
N PRO A 88 -19.14 13.62 1.15
CA PRO A 88 -17.73 13.87 1.43
C PRO A 88 -17.34 13.62 2.90
N GLN A 89 -18.30 13.66 3.84
CA GLN A 89 -17.98 13.57 5.26
C GLN A 89 -17.59 12.13 5.65
N PRO A 90 -16.75 11.96 6.69
CA PRO A 90 -16.41 10.64 7.21
C PRO A 90 -17.62 9.82 7.69
N THR A 91 -18.72 10.51 8.03
CA THR A 91 -19.97 9.92 8.53
C THR A 91 -21.02 9.64 7.44
N ASP A 92 -20.77 10.07 6.20
CA ASP A 92 -21.75 9.97 5.11
C ASP A 92 -21.78 8.55 4.50
N TRP A 93 -22.34 7.61 5.25
CA TRP A 93 -22.49 6.20 4.87
C TRP A 93 -23.95 5.75 4.90
N LEU A 94 -24.34 5.01 3.87
CA LEU A 94 -25.62 4.32 3.78
C LEU A 94 -25.41 2.83 4.01
N PHE A 95 -26.31 2.22 4.78
CA PHE A 95 -26.46 0.77 4.82
C PHE A 95 -27.44 0.33 3.73
N PHE A 96 -27.03 -0.65 2.93
CA PHE A 96 -27.82 -1.22 1.85
C PHE A 96 -27.94 -2.73 2.06
N ASP A 97 -29.18 -3.19 2.19
CA ASP A 97 -29.55 -4.59 2.28
C ASP A 97 -30.51 -4.93 1.12
N SER A 98 -30.02 -5.74 0.18
CA SER A 98 -30.75 -6.12 -1.03
C SER A 98 -31.95 -7.04 -0.78
N MET A 99 -32.05 -7.64 0.41
CA MET A 99 -33.12 -8.56 0.77
C MET A 99 -34.02 -8.01 1.88
N ALA A 100 -33.85 -6.74 2.25
CA ALA A 100 -34.64 -6.08 3.30
C ALA A 100 -36.15 -6.07 2.99
N ASP A 101 -36.54 -6.01 1.72
CA ASP A 101 -37.95 -5.95 1.30
C ASP A 101 -38.65 -7.34 1.23
N ARG A 102 -38.05 -8.41 1.78
CA ARG A 102 -38.63 -9.77 1.79
C ARG A 102 -39.53 -10.07 3.00
N GLU A 103 -40.45 -9.18 3.33
CA GLU A 103 -41.60 -9.52 4.19
C GLU A 103 -42.73 -10.21 3.42
#